data_AF-A0A450S1A6-F1
#
_entry.id   AF-A0A450S1A6-F1
#
_cell.length_a   1.000
_cell.length_b   1.000
_cell.length_c   1.000
_cell.angle_alpha   90.00
_cell.angle_beta   90.00
_cell.angle_gamma   90.00
#
_symmetry.space_group_name_H-M   'P 1'
#
loop_
_entity.id
_entity.type
_entity.pdbx_description
1 polymer ?
#
loop_
_entity_poly.entity_id
_entity_poly.type
_entity_poly.pdbx_seq_one_letter_code
_entity_poly.pdbx_strand_id
1 'polypeptide(L)' 'MLHVSELLLQHHDLDSFKALLGVVKQAARNERFFRIDVKPSFPDTPKNWEDQLESAFIGALDQ' A
#
# COMPACT_ATOMS: atom_id res chain seq x y z
N MET A 1 5.01 -11.91 -2.80
CA MET A 1 3.63 -11.43 -3.07
C MET A 1 3.29 -10.43 -2.00
N LEU A 2 2.96 -9.20 -2.36
CA LEU A 2 2.77 -8.10 -1.43
C LEU A 2 1.37 -8.12 -0.80
N HIS A 3 1.30 -8.04 0.53
CA HIS A 3 0.05 -7.99 1.29
C HIS A 3 -0.03 -6.68 2.09
N VAL A 4 -1.22 -6.08 2.16
CA VAL A 4 -1.42 -4.85 2.95
C VAL A 4 -1.23 -5.14 4.44
N SER A 5 -1.70 -6.27 4.97
CA SER A 5 -1.45 -6.63 6.37
C SER A 5 0.03 -6.75 6.69
N GLU A 6 0.81 -7.37 5.82
CA GLU A 6 2.25 -7.50 5.99
C GLU A 6 2.93 -6.13 6.02
N LEU A 7 2.55 -5.20 5.13
CA LEU A 7 3.05 -3.83 5.15
C LEU A 7 2.71 -3.10 6.44
N LEU A 8 1.49 -3.25 6.95
CA LEU A 8 1.08 -2.65 8.22
C LEU A 8 1.84 -3.26 9.41
N LEU A 9 2.14 -4.55 9.36
CA LEU A 9 2.91 -5.26 10.39
C LEU A 9 4.41 -4.93 10.34
N GLN A 10 4.98 -4.67 9.17
CA GLN A 10 6.39 -4.30 8.97
C GLN A 10 6.63 -2.81 9.24
N HIS A 11 5.64 -1.96 8.94
CA HIS A 11 5.73 -0.52 9.07
C HIS A 11 4.68 0.00 10.05
N HIS A 12 4.80 -0.48 11.28
CA HIS A 12 3.92 -0.16 12.41
C HIS A 12 4.11 1.28 12.92
N ASP A 13 5.16 1.96 12.45
CA ASP A 13 5.44 3.38 12.68
C ASP A 13 4.77 4.30 11.64
N LEU A 14 4.05 3.75 10.65
CA LEU A 14 3.30 4.58 9.70
C LEU A 14 2.14 5.28 10.41
N ASP A 15 2.11 6.60 10.32
CA ASP A 15 1.04 7.43 10.89
C ASP A 15 0.00 7.85 9.85
N SER A 16 0.22 7.53 8.56
CA SER A 16 -0.67 8.00 7.49
C SER A 16 -0.77 7.07 6.28
N PHE A 17 -1.94 7.07 5.65
CA PHE A 17 -2.22 6.35 4.40
C PHE A 17 -1.31 6.83 3.26
N LYS A 18 -1.02 8.13 3.20
CA LYS A 18 -0.05 8.65 2.20
C LYS A 18 1.34 8.01 2.33
N ALA A 19 1.79 7.73 3.54
CA ALA A 19 3.08 7.07 3.76
C ALA A 19 3.01 5.59 3.34
N LEU A 20 1.90 4.90 3.62
CA LEU A 20 1.65 3.54 3.11
C LEU A 20 1.74 3.49 1.58
N LEU A 21 1.17 4.45 0.84
CA LEU A 21 1.28 4.48 -0.63
C LEU A 21 2.75 4.55 -1.11
N GLY A 22 3.60 5.28 -0.40
CA GLY A 22 5.03 5.34 -0.68
C GLY A 22 5.75 4.00 -0.47
N VAL A 23 5.35 3.27 0.57
CA VAL A 23 5.86 1.90 0.84
C VAL A 23 5.39 0.92 -0.25
N VAL A 24 4.10 0.96 -0.61
CA VAL A 24 3.53 0.12 -1.68
C VAL A 24 4.28 0.32 -3.00
N LYS A 25 4.55 1.57 -3.39
CA LYS A 25 5.33 1.89 -4.61
C LYS A 25 6.74 1.30 -4.59
N GLN A 26 7.41 1.35 -3.45
CA GLN A 26 8.75 0.78 -3.31
C GLN A 26 8.73 -0.75 -3.36
N ALA A 27 7.77 -1.37 -2.68
CA ALA A 27 7.60 -2.81 -2.68
C ALA A 27 7.22 -3.35 -4.08
N ALA A 28 6.38 -2.61 -4.82
CA ALA A 28 5.96 -2.95 -6.18
C ALA A 28 7.12 -3.15 -7.16
N ARG A 29 8.28 -2.52 -6.93
CA ARG A 29 9.48 -2.70 -7.77
C ARG A 29 10.03 -4.13 -7.72
N ASN A 30 9.79 -4.85 -6.63
CA ASN A 30 10.30 -6.21 -6.42
C ASN A 30 9.18 -7.26 -6.42
N GLU A 31 7.92 -6.82 -6.37
CA GLU A 31 6.75 -7.69 -6.22
C GLU A 31 5.85 -7.60 -7.45
N ARG A 32 5.44 -8.76 -7.99
CA ARG A 32 4.54 -8.82 -9.17
C ARG A 32 3.06 -8.82 -8.79
N PHE A 33 2.74 -9.20 -7.56
CA PHE A 33 1.38 -9.40 -7.09
C PHE A 33 1.13 -8.55 -5.85
N PHE A 34 -0.02 -7.89 -5.82
CA PHE A 34 -0.47 -7.09 -4.70
C PHE A 34 -1.86 -7.54 -4.26
N ARG A 35 -2.05 -7.70 -2.95
CA ARG A 35 -3.30 -8.14 -2.36
C ARG A 35 -3.68 -7.23 -1.21
N ILE A 36 -4.89 -6.70 -1.33
CA ILE A 36 -5.52 -5.83 -0.33
C ILE A 36 -6.39 -6.72 0.55
N ASP A 37 -5.78 -7.27 1.60
CA ASP A 37 -6.45 -8.22 2.51
C ASP A 37 -7.08 -7.55 3.74
N VAL A 38 -6.60 -6.35 4.10
CA VAL A 38 -7.07 -5.60 5.27
C VAL A 38 -7.20 -4.11 4.94
N LYS A 39 -8.18 -3.46 5.56
CA LYS A 39 -8.36 -2.01 5.46
C LYS A 39 -7.33 -1.29 6.36
N PRO A 40 -6.51 -0.37 5.83
CA PRO A 40 -5.60 0.43 6.63
C PRO A 40 -6.39 1.37 7.56
N SER A 41 -6.04 1.34 8.85
CA SER A 41 -6.74 2.09 9.91
C SER A 41 -6.09 3.45 10.20
N PHE A 42 -5.67 4.17 9.15
CA PHE A 42 -5.09 5.51 9.30
C PHE A 42 -6.17 6.60 9.38
N PRO A 43 -5.89 7.73 10.06
CA PRO A 43 -6.83 8.84 10.16
C PRO A 43 -7.11 9.51 8.80
N ASP A 44 -6.15 9.50 7.88
CA ASP A 44 -6.27 10.05 6.52
C ASP A 44 -6.71 9.01 5.48
N THR A 45 -7.09 7.78 5.87
CA THR A 45 -7.55 6.76 4.92
C THR A 45 -8.83 7.25 4.19
N PRO A 46 -8.77 7.46 2.87
CA PRO A 46 -9.91 7.96 2.11
C PRO A 46 -10.91 6.85 1.80
N LYS A 47 -12.08 7.18 1.24
CA LYS A 47 -13.10 6.17 0.87
C LYS A 47 -12.65 5.27 -0.29
N ASN A 48 -11.87 5.81 -1.23
CA ASN A 48 -11.31 5.12 -2.40
C ASN A 48 -9.89 4.59 -2.12
N TRP A 49 -9.63 4.13 -0.90
CA TRP A 49 -8.32 3.67 -0.47
C TRP A 49 -7.85 2.43 -1.26
N GLU A 50 -8.76 1.53 -1.63
CA GLU A 50 -8.47 0.35 -2.45
C GLU A 50 -7.91 0.74 -3.81
N ASP A 51 -8.65 1.55 -4.58
CA ASP A 51 -8.21 2.12 -5.86
C ASP A 51 -6.86 2.84 -5.76
N GLN A 52 -6.63 3.59 -4.68
CA GLN A 52 -5.36 4.32 -4.52
C GLN A 52 -4.18 3.41 -4.24
N LEU A 53 -4.36 2.37 -3.43
CA LEU A 53 -3.31 1.37 -3.20
C LEU A 53 -3.01 0.61 -4.49
N GLU A 54 -4.05 0.22 -5.22
CA GLU A 54 -3.92 -0.50 -6.50
C GLU A 54 -3.24 0.40 -7.55
N SER A 55 -3.66 1.64 -7.69
CA SER A 55 -3.04 2.64 -8.57
C SER A 55 -1.59 2.92 -8.18
N ALA A 56 -1.27 3.00 -6.89
CA ALA A 56 0.10 3.18 -6.42
C ALA A 56 0.99 1.97 -6.77
N PHE A 57 0.46 0.76 -6.66
CA PHE A 57 1.18 -0.45 -7.06
C PHE A 57 1.39 -0.53 -8.57
N ILE A 58 0.32 -0.39 -9.37
CA ILE A 58 0.37 -0.47 -10.83
C ILE A 58 1.25 0.65 -11.41
N GLY A 59 1.09 1.87 -10.93
CA GLY A 59 1.89 3.01 -11.41
C GLY A 59 3.38 2.90 -11.09
N ALA A 60 3.77 2.06 -10.12
CA ALA A 60 5.18 1.78 -9.83
C ALA A 60 5.77 0.65 -10.69
N LEU A 61 4.94 -0.17 -11.35
CA LEU A 61 5.40 -1.20 -12.30
C LEU A 61 5.72 -0.62 -13.69
N ASP A 62 5.17 0.54 -14.03
CA ASP A 62 5.34 1.23 -15.31
C ASP A 62 6.58 2.16 -15.35
N GLN A 63 7.27 2.34 -14.22
CA GLN A 63 8.48 3.18 -14.09
C GLN A 63 9.78 2.38 -14.15
#